data_AF-A0A950D765-F1
#
_entry.id   AF-A0A950D765-F1
#
_cell.length_a   1.000
_cell.length_b   1.000
_cell.length_c   1.000
_cell.angle_alpha   90.00
_cell.angle_beta   90.00
_cell.angle_gamma   90.00
#
_symmetry.space_group_name_H-M   'P 1'
#
loop_
_entity.id
_entity.type
_entity.pdbx_description
1 polymer ?
#
loop_
_entity_poly.entity_id
_entity_poly.type
_entity_poly.pdbx_seq_one_letter_code
_entity_poly.pdbx_strand_id
1 'polypeptide(L)'
;MWNLSAAVANPNNANFLTVGPPTASATSVNGFVVDPLNTQHLFASTDQGVYFSADGGTTWNLLGTGLPDVEIFDLKLQSPSRTLRAATHGLGVFEISISGL
;
A
#
# COMPACT_ATOMS: atom_id res chain seq x y z
N MET A 1 -19.57 -4.01 -12.00
CA MET A 1 -18.93 -2.82 -11.39
C MET A 1 -18.34 -3.28 -10.08
N TRP A 2 -17.04 -3.57 -10.05
CA TRP A 2 -16.35 -4.02 -8.84
C TRP A 2 -15.76 -2.79 -8.16
N ASN A 3 -16.18 -2.49 -6.93
CA ASN A 3 -15.62 -1.43 -6.10
C ASN A 3 -14.78 -2.11 -5.02
N LEU A 4 -13.47 -1.87 -5.01
CA LEU A 4 -12.59 -2.31 -3.95
C LEU A 4 -11.99 -1.06 -3.30
N SER A 5 -12.47 -0.73 -2.10
CA SER A 5 -11.68 0.05 -1.15
C SER A 5 -11.66 -0.72 0.16
N ALA A 6 -10.46 -1.01 0.65
CA ALA A 6 -10.23 -1.63 1.93
C ALA A 6 -10.73 -0.67 3.02
N ALA A 7 -11.90 -0.94 3.55
CA ALA A 7 -12.42 -0.21 4.68
C ALA A 7 -12.47 -1.14 5.88
N VAL A 8 -11.77 -0.75 6.94
CA VAL A 8 -11.92 -1.35 8.25
C VAL A 8 -13.35 -1.04 8.69
N ALA A 9 -14.22 -2.04 8.70
CA ALA A 9 -15.56 -1.89 9.26
C ALA A 9 -15.42 -1.58 10.76
N ASN A 10 -16.02 -0.49 11.22
CA ASN A 10 -16.07 -0.21 12.65
C ASN A 10 -16.89 -1.33 13.33
N PRO A 11 -16.35 -2.05 14.33
CA PRO A 11 -17.09 -3.13 14.99
C PRO A 11 -18.36 -2.65 15.72
N ASN A 12 -18.50 -1.33 15.92
CA ASN A 12 -19.60 -0.71 16.65
C ASN A 12 -20.62 0.01 15.74
N ASN A 13 -20.32 0.20 14.45
CA ASN A 13 -21.28 0.66 13.45
C ASN A 13 -20.85 0.24 12.05
N ALA A 14 -21.80 -0.07 11.16
CA ALA A 14 -21.50 -0.53 9.80
C ALA A 14 -20.96 0.57 8.85
N ASN A 15 -20.21 1.54 9.37
CA ASN A 15 -19.60 2.60 8.58
C ASN A 15 -18.16 2.25 8.21
N PHE A 16 -17.80 2.65 6.99
CA PHE A 16 -16.43 2.60 6.52
C PHE A 16 -15.61 3.73 7.15
N LEU A 17 -14.40 3.39 7.61
CA LEU A 17 -13.39 4.35 8.05
C LEU A 17 -12.36 4.52 6.93
N THR A 18 -11.91 5.75 6.71
CA THR A 18 -10.77 6.02 5.82
C THR A 18 -9.51 5.49 6.48
N VAL A 19 -8.87 4.52 5.85
CA VAL A 19 -7.58 3.93 6.27
C VAL A 19 -6.70 3.90 5.03
N GLY A 20 -5.91 4.94 4.82
CA GLY A 20 -5.12 5.10 3.60
C GLY A 20 -4.25 6.36 3.62
N PRO A 21 -3.26 6.46 2.73
CA PRO A 21 -2.38 7.61 2.67
C PRO A 21 -3.18 8.92 2.49
N PRO A 22 -2.77 10.02 3.15
CA PRO A 22 -3.40 11.32 2.95
C PRO A 22 -3.06 11.80 1.54
N THR A 23 -3.92 11.52 0.58
CA THR A 23 -3.74 11.94 -0.81
C THR A 23 -4.21 13.40 -0.93
N ALA A 24 -3.27 14.33 -0.75
CA ALA A 24 -3.53 15.78 -0.87
C ALA A 24 -3.88 16.22 -2.31
N SER A 25 -3.58 15.37 -3.29
CA SER A 25 -4.03 15.43 -4.68
C SER A 25 -4.75 14.12 -4.97
N ALA A 26 -5.75 14.11 -5.84
CA ALA A 26 -6.61 12.96 -6.20
C ALA A 26 -5.85 11.76 -6.80
N THR A 27 -4.90 11.18 -6.06
CA THR A 27 -4.15 9.99 -6.44
C THR A 27 -4.94 8.78 -6.01
N SER A 28 -5.13 7.88 -6.97
CA SER A 28 -5.88 6.66 -6.74
C SER A 28 -5.04 5.70 -5.90
N VAL A 29 -5.70 4.96 -5.01
CA VAL A 29 -5.10 3.79 -4.39
C VAL A 29 -5.49 2.59 -5.26
N ASN A 30 -4.50 2.00 -5.92
CA ASN A 30 -4.70 0.95 -6.91
C ASN A 30 -4.61 -0.45 -6.30
N GLY A 31 -3.97 -0.56 -5.14
CA GLY A 31 -3.78 -1.82 -4.44
C GLY A 31 -3.36 -1.62 -2.98
N PHE A 32 -3.53 -2.67 -2.20
CA PHE A 32 -3.31 -2.67 -0.77
C PHE A 32 -2.80 -4.02 -0.29
N VAL A 33 -1.81 -4.02 0.59
CA VAL A 33 -1.19 -5.22 1.14
C VAL A 33 -1.05 -5.08 2.65
N VAL A 34 -1.51 -6.09 3.38
CA VAL A 34 -1.28 -6.24 4.82
C VAL A 34 -0.10 -7.18 5.02
N ASP A 35 0.85 -6.82 5.86
CA ASP A 35 1.92 -7.73 6.25
C ASP A 35 1.36 -8.88 7.10
N PRO A 36 1.50 -10.15 6.67
CA PRO A 36 0.99 -11.29 7.43
C PRO A 36 1.72 -11.53 8.76
N LEU A 37 2.90 -10.92 8.96
CA LEU A 37 3.68 -11.03 10.19
C LEU A 37 3.46 -9.86 11.17
N ASN A 38 2.92 -8.73 10.68
CA ASN A 38 2.53 -7.61 11.53
C ASN A 38 1.36 -6.84 10.89
N THR A 39 0.14 -7.03 11.38
CA THR A 39 -1.05 -6.41 10.79
C THR A 39 -1.08 -4.88 10.90
N GLN A 40 -0.19 -4.28 11.67
CA GLN A 40 -0.02 -2.82 11.71
C GLN A 40 0.77 -2.29 10.51
N HIS A 41 1.54 -3.16 9.83
CA HIS A 41 2.29 -2.83 8.63
C HIS A 41 1.40 -2.96 7.40
N LEU A 42 1.09 -1.81 6.80
CA LEU A 42 0.24 -1.71 5.62
C LEU A 42 1.00 -1.05 4.49
N PHE A 43 0.79 -1.55 3.28
CA PHE A 43 1.35 -0.97 2.06
C PHE A 43 0.24 -0.64 1.07
N ALA A 44 0.31 0.54 0.46
CA ALA A 44 -0.66 0.99 -0.53
C ALA A 44 0.06 1.40 -1.82
N SER A 45 -0.33 0.82 -2.95
CA SER A 45 0.11 1.27 -4.28
C SER A 45 -0.76 2.41 -4.75
N THR A 46 -0.13 3.43 -5.33
CA THR A 46 -0.78 4.64 -5.82
C THR A 46 -0.25 5.05 -7.20
N ASP A 47 -0.83 6.11 -7.75
CA ASP A 47 -0.34 6.73 -8.99
C ASP A 47 1.04 7.40 -8.83
N GLN A 48 1.51 7.56 -7.59
CA GLN A 48 2.76 8.25 -7.23
C GLN A 48 3.71 7.37 -6.42
N GLY A 49 3.64 6.05 -6.62
CA GLY A 49 4.48 5.08 -5.92
C GLY A 49 3.77 4.35 -4.78
N VAL A 50 4.57 3.78 -3.87
CA VAL A 50 4.09 2.93 -2.78
C VAL A 50 4.20 3.67 -1.45
N TYR A 51 3.12 3.69 -0.68
CA TYR A 51 3.09 4.23 0.68
C TYR A 51 3.09 3.11 1.71
N PHE A 52 3.68 3.37 2.86
CA PHE A 52 3.76 2.47 4.01
C PHE A 52 3.20 3.14 5.26
N SER A 53 2.43 2.38 6.02
CA SER A 53 2.01 2.70 7.38
C SER A 53 2.51 1.64 8.34
N ALA A 54 3.08 2.10 9.46
CA ALA A 54 3.53 1.24 10.57
C ALA A 54 2.51 1.15 11.72
N ASP A 55 1.41 1.90 11.65
CA ASP A 55 0.48 2.13 12.75
C ASP A 55 -0.98 1.81 12.38
N GLY A 56 -1.18 0.82 11.50
CA GLY A 56 -2.50 0.37 11.09
C GLY A 56 -3.26 1.37 10.24
N GLY A 57 -2.54 2.31 9.60
CA GLY A 57 -3.06 3.26 8.64
C GLY A 57 -3.44 4.62 9.23
N THR A 58 -2.97 4.92 10.43
CA THR A 58 -3.14 6.24 11.07
C THR A 58 -2.21 7.27 10.43
N THR A 59 -0.96 6.88 10.14
CA THR A 59 0.03 7.69 9.42
C THR A 59 0.63 6.90 8.26
N TRP A 60 1.02 7.61 7.19
CA TRP A 60 1.53 7.03 5.96
C TRP A 60 2.71 7.83 5.44
N ASN A 61 3.74 7.14 4.97
CA ASN A 61 4.94 7.74 4.38
C ASN A 61 5.27 7.04 3.06
N LEU A 62 5.90 7.74 2.12
CA LEU A 62 6.40 7.12 0.90
C LEU A 62 7.44 6.04 1.25
N LEU A 63 7.30 4.86 0.65
CA LEU A 63 8.16 3.71 0.92
C LEU A 63 9.42 3.75 0.06
N GLY A 64 10.56 3.86 0.73
CA GLY A 64 11.88 3.71 0.11
C GLY A 64 12.28 4.86 -0.81
N THR A 65 13.34 4.63 -1.59
CA THR A 65 13.87 5.56 -2.59
C THR A 65 14.18 4.80 -3.88
N GLY A 66 14.25 5.50 -5.01
CA GLY A 66 14.62 4.89 -6.30
C GLY A 66 13.46 4.32 -7.12
N LEU A 67 12.24 4.28 -6.57
CA LEU A 67 11.02 4.08 -7.36
C LEU A 67 10.66 5.42 -8.04
N PRO A 68 10.55 5.48 -9.38
CA PRO A 68 10.14 6.69 -10.08
C PRO A 68 8.71 7.10 -9.70
N ASP A 69 8.36 8.37 -9.92
CA ASP A 69 6.98 8.87 -9.79
C ASP A 69 6.12 8.35 -10.94
N VAL A 70 5.67 7.10 -10.80
CA VAL A 70 4.88 6.37 -11.78
C VAL A 70 3.78 5.58 -11.09
N GLU A 71 2.71 5.35 -11.85
CA GLU A 71 1.59 4.54 -11.42
C GLU A 71 2.00 3.09 -11.12
N ILE A 72 1.53 2.61 -9.97
CA ILE A 72 1.74 1.25 -9.49
C ILE A 72 0.41 0.48 -9.64
N PHE A 73 0.37 -0.47 -10.58
CA PHE A 73 -0.83 -1.23 -10.91
C PHE A 73 -1.12 -2.37 -9.92
N ASP A 74 -0.07 -3.03 -9.42
CA ASP A 74 -0.21 -4.11 -8.45
C ASP A 74 0.97 -4.13 -7.49
N LEU A 75 0.67 -4.57 -6.27
CA LEU A 75 1.63 -4.70 -5.18
C LEU A 75 1.45 -6.06 -4.52
N LYS A 76 2.54 -6.81 -4.37
CA LYS A 76 2.53 -8.13 -3.73
C LYS A 76 3.69 -8.27 -2.77
N LEU A 77 3.39 -8.71 -1.54
CA LEU A 77 4.39 -9.09 -0.56
C LEU A 77 4.63 -10.60 -0.63
N GLN A 78 5.85 -10.98 -0.99
CA GLN A 78 6.28 -12.36 -0.96
C GLN A 78 6.78 -12.73 0.44
N SER A 79 6.20 -13.80 0.98
CA SER A 79 6.67 -14.48 2.20
C SER A 79 7.23 -15.86 1.85
N PRO A 80 8.33 -16.32 2.49
CA PRO A 80 9.00 -15.73 3.64
C PRO A 80 10.12 -14.73 3.28
N SER A 81 10.41 -14.48 2.00
CA SER A 81 11.54 -13.64 1.59
C SER A 81 11.42 -12.16 1.98
N ARG A 82 10.24 -11.72 2.43
CA ARG A 82 9.94 -10.32 2.79
C ARG A 82 10.32 -9.35 1.66
N THR A 83 9.99 -9.75 0.43
CA THR A 83 10.21 -8.95 -0.78
C THR A 83 8.89 -8.36 -1.22
N LEU A 84 8.82 -7.03 -1.29
CA LEU A 84 7.67 -6.33 -1.87
C LEU A 84 7.95 -6.06 -3.34
N ARG A 85 7.04 -6.50 -4.22
CA ARG A 85 7.14 -6.32 -5.67
C ARG A 85 6.07 -5.36 -6.15
N ALA A 86 6.47 -4.31 -6.87
CA ALA A 86 5.62 -3.29 -7.44
C ALA A 86 5.63 -3.39 -8.97
N ALA A 87 4.46 -3.63 -9.57
CA ALA A 87 4.29 -3.57 -11.02
C ALA A 87 3.99 -2.14 -11.44
N THR A 88 4.86 -1.56 -12.27
CA THR A 88 4.81 -0.15 -12.65
C THR A 88 4.28 0.04 -14.08
N HIS A 89 3.77 1.23 -14.38
CA HIS A 89 3.40 1.59 -15.75
C HIS A 89 4.65 1.81 -16.63
N GLY A 90 4.92 0.84 -17.51
CA GLY A 90 5.93 0.96 -18.57
C GLY A 90 7.38 0.72 -18.17
N LEU A 91 7.69 0.57 -16.87
CA LEU A 91 9.06 0.37 -16.38
C LEU A 91 9.33 -1.05 -15.82
N GLY A 92 8.35 -1.94 -15.91
CA GLY A 92 8.47 -3.32 -15.43
C GLY A 92 8.19 -3.45 -13.93
N VAL A 93 8.89 -4.39 -13.28
CA VAL A 93 8.68 -4.73 -11.87
C VAL A 93 9.87 -4.25 -11.04
N PHE A 94 9.57 -3.51 -9.99
CA PHE A 94 10.54 -3.06 -8.98
C PHE A 94 10.39 -3.89 -7.72
N GLU A 95 11.49 -4.11 -7.01
CA GLU A 95 11.50 -4.89 -5.78
C GLU A 95 12.23 -4.13 -4.67
N ILE A 96 11.73 -4.28 -3.45
CA ILE A 96 12.41 -3.83 -2.24
C ILE A 96 12.31 -4.89 -1.16
N SER A 97 13.40 -5.09 -0.42
CA SER A 97 13.39 -5.91 0.79
C SER A 97 12.80 -5.11 1.95
N ILE A 98 11.81 -5.69 2.64
CA ILE A 98 11.18 -5.10 3.83
C ILE A 98 11.59 -5.81 5.12
N SER A 99 12.61 -6.67 5.10
CA SER A 99 13.04 -7.45 6.27
C SER A 99 13.50 -6.61 7.47
N GLY A 100 13.84 -5.34 7.25
CA GLY A 100 14.25 -4.38 8.29
C GLY A 100 13.16 -3.41 8.73
N LEU A 101 11.93 -3.56 8.22
CA LEU A 101 10.76 -2.80 8.66
C LEU A 101 10.11 -3.46 9.87
#